data_AF-A0AAU4BYR3-F1
#
_entry.id   AF-A0AAU4BYR3-F1
#
_cell.length_a   1.000
_cell.length_b   1.000
_cell.length_c   1.000
_cell.angle_alpha   90.00
_cell.angle_beta   90.00
_cell.angle_gamma   90.00
#
_symmetry.space_group_name_H-M   'P 1'
#
loop_
_entity.id
_entity.type
_entity.pdbx_description
1 polymer ?
#
loop_
_entity_poly.entity_id
_entity_poly.type
_entity_poly.pdbx_seq_one_letter_code
_entity_poly.pdbx_strand_id
1 'polypeptide(L)'
;MIEASIAAVPGLLVSFLVLAVVVAVPTALVARALGRPWPVRTALAVELAGVLAVTLFPGDAGLQGWQCDTGAPSHLFTSEGSLLNTALFAPAGFLAVLVFRRPVTVAVAGAALSAAVELTQSAVPLGRSCSVTDLAANATGAVAGSLAGALWLWLRHTPPRRPLRDLLGGVTLAAAGAMAVAAVFDSRVTGVNIVALDEQKRDLVESSVQAGEWLTAVAEGIYGSGTEVTGSATEESGGRLKITVDTNRGSVSGWWPDKELLSASSSNRRGGAGSLSHKQVADAADEFARRWVPQYAAGRERTIRSVGDGPARTYRVTYRSRPEAGPTPVRLALTVDITAGDGTRDGADARVTGFSVGGAEDPAASRRP
;
A
#
# COMPACT_ATOMS: atom_id res chain seq x y z
N MET A 1 -13.62 -19.76 -15.90
CA MET A 1 -13.39 -18.29 -15.76
C MET A 1 -14.66 -17.48 -15.94
N ILE A 2 -15.34 -17.51 -17.09
CA ILE A 2 -16.58 -16.75 -17.32
C ILE A 2 -17.66 -17.05 -16.25
N GLU A 3 -17.83 -18.32 -15.87
CA GLU A 3 -18.75 -18.74 -14.82
C GLU A 3 -18.40 -18.13 -13.44
N ALA A 4 -17.11 -18.06 -13.11
CA ALA A 4 -16.63 -17.46 -11.86
C ALA A 4 -16.81 -15.94 -11.86
N SER A 5 -16.60 -15.27 -13.00
CA SER A 5 -16.82 -13.83 -13.16
C SER A 5 -18.31 -13.45 -13.10
N ILE A 6 -19.20 -14.29 -13.63
CA ILE A 6 -20.65 -14.10 -13.56
C ILE A 6 -21.17 -14.37 -12.14
N ALA A 7 -20.64 -15.39 -11.46
CA ALA A 7 -20.99 -15.68 -10.07
C ALA A 7 -20.50 -14.59 -9.10
N ALA A 8 -19.39 -13.92 -9.40
CA ALA A 8 -18.82 -12.86 -8.59
C ALA A 8 -19.63 -11.55 -8.60
N VAL A 9 -20.54 -11.35 -9.57
CA VAL A 9 -21.29 -10.09 -9.71
C VAL A 9 -22.80 -10.39 -9.86
N PRO A 10 -23.51 -10.67 -8.74
CA PRO A 10 -24.93 -11.00 -8.77
C PRO A 10 -25.75 -9.88 -9.41
N GLY A 11 -26.52 -10.20 -10.44
CA GLY A 11 -27.42 -9.24 -11.09
C GLY A 11 -26.81 -8.51 -12.30
N LEU A 12 -25.55 -8.75 -12.66
CA LEU A 12 -24.95 -8.21 -13.89
C LEU A 12 -25.76 -8.58 -15.13
N LEU A 13 -26.09 -9.87 -15.28
CA LEU A 13 -26.87 -10.37 -16.42
C LEU A 13 -28.28 -9.76 -16.46
N VAL A 14 -28.94 -9.64 -15.30
CA VAL A 14 -30.28 -9.05 -15.21
C VAL A 14 -30.23 -7.57 -15.60
N SER A 15 -29.24 -6.84 -15.09
CA SER A 15 -29.06 -5.42 -15.39
C SER A 15 -28.74 -5.17 -16.85
N PHE A 16 -27.87 -5.99 -17.45
CA PHE A 16 -27.61 -5.99 -18.88
C PHE A 16 -28.90 -6.22 -19.68
N LEU A 17 -29.68 -7.26 -19.35
CA LEU A 17 -30.92 -7.57 -20.08
C LEU A 17 -31.94 -6.44 -19.98
N VAL A 18 -32.12 -5.86 -18.79
CA VAL A 18 -33.02 -4.72 -18.58
C VAL A 18 -32.55 -3.51 -19.39
N LEU A 19 -31.27 -3.14 -19.29
CA LEU A 19 -30.71 -2.00 -20.01
C LEU A 19 -30.78 -2.21 -21.53
N ALA A 20 -30.48 -3.42 -22.00
CA ALA A 20 -30.57 -3.80 -23.40
C ALA A 20 -32.00 -3.62 -23.92
N VAL A 21 -33.03 -4.08 -23.20
CA VAL A 21 -34.44 -3.90 -23.59
C VAL A 21 -34.81 -2.41 -23.61
N VAL A 22 -34.46 -1.68 -22.54
CA VAL A 22 -34.79 -0.26 -22.37
C VAL A 22 -34.19 0.61 -23.48
N VAL A 23 -32.99 0.29 -23.97
CA VAL A 23 -32.32 1.09 -25.02
C VAL A 23 -32.62 0.55 -26.42
N ALA A 24 -32.65 -0.77 -26.62
CA ALA A 24 -32.80 -1.37 -27.94
C ALA A 24 -34.23 -1.24 -28.49
N VAL A 25 -35.27 -1.37 -27.66
CA VAL A 25 -36.67 -1.29 -28.14
C VAL A 25 -36.99 0.11 -28.69
N PRO A 26 -36.76 1.22 -27.97
CA PRO A 26 -36.96 2.56 -28.53
C PRO A 26 -36.10 2.80 -29.77
N THR A 27 -34.85 2.33 -29.78
CA THR A 27 -33.95 2.44 -30.93
C THR A 27 -34.54 1.73 -32.16
N ALA A 28 -35.12 0.54 -31.99
CA ALA A 28 -35.77 -0.20 -33.06
C ALA A 28 -36.99 0.55 -33.61
N LEU A 29 -37.85 1.04 -32.72
CA LEU A 29 -39.08 1.74 -33.06
C LEU A 29 -38.78 3.05 -33.81
N VAL A 30 -37.85 3.85 -33.31
CA VAL A 30 -37.42 5.10 -33.97
C VAL A 30 -36.75 4.80 -35.32
N ALA A 31 -35.88 3.80 -35.40
CA ALA A 31 -35.25 3.44 -36.66
C ALA A 31 -36.28 2.98 -37.71
N ARG A 32 -37.28 2.20 -37.31
CA ARG A 32 -38.40 1.78 -38.17
C ARG A 32 -39.25 2.97 -38.62
N ALA A 33 -39.63 3.85 -37.70
CA ALA A 33 -40.42 5.04 -38.00
C ALA A 33 -39.69 5.98 -38.99
N LEU A 34 -38.35 6.05 -38.92
CA LEU A 34 -37.52 6.86 -39.81
C LEU A 34 -37.08 6.13 -41.09
N GLY A 35 -37.58 4.92 -41.38
CA GLY A 35 -37.21 4.15 -42.57
C GLY A 35 -35.73 3.77 -42.63
N ARG A 36 -35.05 3.63 -41.48
CA ARG A 36 -33.63 3.29 -41.37
C ARG A 36 -33.46 1.79 -41.06
N PRO A 37 -32.33 1.16 -41.42
CA PRO A 37 -32.09 -0.24 -41.08
C PRO A 37 -31.94 -0.38 -39.55
N TRP A 38 -32.97 -0.96 -38.94
CA TRP A 38 -33.08 -1.13 -37.49
C TRP A 38 -32.10 -2.16 -36.91
N PRO A 39 -31.76 -3.31 -37.56
CA PRO A 39 -31.00 -4.37 -36.89
C PRO A 39 -29.60 -3.94 -36.42
N VAL A 40 -28.87 -3.19 -37.25
CA VAL A 40 -27.52 -2.72 -36.89
C VAL A 40 -27.55 -1.64 -35.80
N ARG A 41 -28.61 -0.83 -35.74
CA ARG A 41 -28.79 0.20 -34.71
C ARG A 41 -29.17 -0.41 -33.38
N THR A 42 -30.03 -1.42 -33.40
CA THR A 42 -30.40 -2.19 -32.21
C THR A 42 -29.22 -3.00 -31.70
N ALA A 43 -28.42 -3.61 -32.58
CA ALA A 43 -27.20 -4.31 -32.18
C ALA A 43 -26.22 -3.37 -31.48
N LEU A 44 -25.98 -2.17 -32.03
CA LEU A 44 -25.16 -1.15 -31.38
C LEU A 44 -25.73 -0.72 -30.02
N ALA A 45 -27.04 -0.54 -29.91
CA ALA A 45 -27.70 -0.17 -28.66
C ALA A 45 -27.53 -1.26 -27.59
N VAL A 46 -27.70 -2.54 -27.95
CA VAL A 46 -27.47 -3.67 -27.05
C VAL A 46 -26.00 -3.74 -26.64
N GLU A 47 -25.07 -3.55 -27.58
CA GLU A 47 -23.64 -3.55 -27.31
C GLU A 47 -23.26 -2.47 -26.29
N LEU A 48 -23.73 -1.22 -26.49
CA LEU A 48 -23.50 -0.12 -25.55
C LEU A 48 -24.13 -0.39 -24.18
N ALA A 49 -25.28 -1.04 -24.13
CA ALA A 49 -25.86 -1.50 -22.87
C ALA A 49 -24.95 -2.54 -22.18
N GLY A 50 -24.35 -3.45 -22.95
CA GLY A 50 -23.33 -4.38 -22.48
C GLY A 50 -22.11 -3.67 -21.91
N VAL A 51 -21.54 -2.71 -22.64
CA VAL A 51 -20.41 -1.89 -22.17
C VAL A 51 -20.74 -1.23 -20.84
N LEU A 52 -21.87 -0.52 -20.75
CA LEU A 52 -22.26 0.20 -19.54
C LEU A 52 -22.54 -0.75 -18.37
N ALA A 53 -23.21 -1.88 -18.62
CA ALA A 53 -23.46 -2.87 -17.58
C ALA A 53 -22.15 -3.47 -17.07
N VAL A 54 -21.27 -3.93 -17.96
CA VAL A 54 -20.01 -4.56 -17.56
C VAL A 54 -19.08 -3.59 -16.87
N THR A 55 -19.07 -2.31 -17.23
CA THR A 55 -18.12 -1.34 -16.68
C THR A 55 -18.65 -0.59 -15.45
N LEU A 56 -19.95 -0.28 -15.39
CA LEU A 56 -20.52 0.53 -14.31
C LEU A 56 -21.30 -0.28 -13.27
N PHE A 57 -21.55 -1.57 -13.49
CA PHE A 57 -22.19 -2.38 -12.47
C PHE A 57 -21.26 -2.52 -11.25
N PRO A 58 -21.78 -2.39 -10.01
CA PRO A 58 -20.94 -2.44 -8.82
C PRO A 58 -20.19 -3.76 -8.67
N GLY A 59 -18.96 -3.69 -8.18
CA GLY A 59 -18.14 -4.81 -7.72
C GLY A 59 -17.70 -4.62 -6.27
N ASP A 60 -16.73 -5.43 -5.83
CA ASP A 60 -16.31 -5.49 -4.42
C ASP A 60 -14.84 -5.09 -4.18
N ALA A 61 -14.13 -4.62 -5.22
CA ALA A 61 -12.67 -4.46 -5.22
C ALA A 61 -12.21 -3.10 -5.79
N GLY A 62 -12.87 -2.01 -5.37
CA GLY A 62 -12.58 -0.65 -5.86
C GLY A 62 -11.63 0.15 -4.98
N LEU A 63 -11.06 1.21 -5.57
CA LEU A 63 -10.32 2.24 -4.83
C LEU A 63 -11.28 3.14 -4.03
N GLN A 64 -10.73 3.97 -3.15
CA GLN A 64 -11.50 5.04 -2.51
C GLN A 64 -11.99 6.05 -3.55
N GLY A 65 -13.05 6.79 -3.22
CA GLY A 65 -13.59 7.83 -4.09
C GLY A 65 -12.52 8.85 -4.51
N TRP A 66 -12.56 9.24 -5.78
CA TRP A 66 -11.66 10.16 -6.47
C TRP A 66 -10.21 9.68 -6.59
N GLN A 67 -9.94 8.38 -6.44
CA GLN A 67 -8.64 7.78 -6.76
C GLN A 67 -8.69 7.04 -8.09
N CYS A 68 -7.58 7.08 -8.82
CA CYS A 68 -7.41 6.32 -10.05
C CYS A 68 -6.00 5.74 -10.13
N ASP A 69 -5.90 4.50 -10.60
CA ASP A 69 -4.62 3.87 -10.88
C ASP A 69 -3.99 4.49 -12.12
N THR A 70 -2.96 5.30 -11.90
CA THR A 70 -2.19 5.99 -12.95
C THR A 70 -0.88 5.26 -13.25
N GLY A 71 -0.74 4.01 -12.81
CA GLY A 71 0.38 3.15 -13.19
C GLY A 71 0.54 3.07 -14.72
N ALA A 72 1.78 2.88 -15.17
CA ALA A 72 2.05 2.73 -16.60
C ALA A 72 1.28 1.51 -17.16
N PRO A 73 0.62 1.62 -18.33
CA PRO A 73 -0.18 0.54 -18.91
C PRO A 73 0.70 -0.54 -19.58
N SER A 74 1.68 -1.07 -18.84
CA SER A 74 2.67 -2.04 -19.32
C SER A 74 2.06 -3.39 -19.72
N HIS A 75 0.87 -3.72 -19.19
CA HIS A 75 0.18 -4.99 -19.42
C HIS A 75 -1.06 -4.88 -20.34
N LEU A 76 -1.15 -3.81 -21.12
CA LEU A 76 -2.28 -3.52 -22.01
C LEU A 76 -2.66 -4.69 -22.94
N PHE A 77 -1.66 -5.44 -23.43
CA PHE A 77 -1.87 -6.56 -24.36
C PHE A 77 -1.62 -7.94 -23.75
N THR A 78 -1.26 -8.00 -22.46
CA THR A 78 -0.90 -9.25 -21.79
C THR A 78 -1.84 -9.59 -20.65
N SER A 79 -2.52 -8.61 -20.05
CA SER A 79 -3.48 -8.87 -18.98
C SER A 79 -4.81 -9.34 -19.56
N GLU A 80 -5.42 -10.34 -18.92
CA GLU A 80 -6.74 -10.84 -19.32
C GLU A 80 -7.81 -9.75 -19.24
N GLY A 81 -7.75 -8.90 -18.20
CA GLY A 81 -8.67 -7.78 -18.02
C GLY A 81 -8.60 -6.76 -19.16
N SER A 82 -7.39 -6.34 -19.55
CA SER A 82 -7.20 -5.40 -20.67
C SER A 82 -7.64 -6.00 -22.01
N LEU A 83 -7.41 -7.29 -22.23
CA LEU A 83 -7.87 -7.98 -23.43
C LEU A 83 -9.40 -8.07 -23.49
N LEU A 84 -10.06 -8.34 -22.36
CA LEU A 84 -11.52 -8.35 -22.26
C LEU A 84 -12.12 -6.96 -22.49
N ASN A 85 -11.53 -5.91 -21.91
CA ASN A 85 -11.91 -4.52 -22.14
C ASN A 85 -11.76 -4.11 -23.61
N THR A 86 -10.65 -4.51 -24.25
CA THR A 86 -10.44 -4.32 -25.69
C THR A 86 -11.51 -5.06 -26.51
N ALA A 87 -11.79 -6.31 -26.16
CA ALA A 87 -12.79 -7.15 -26.83
C ALA A 87 -14.22 -6.63 -26.65
N LEU A 88 -14.51 -5.94 -25.55
CA LEU A 88 -15.80 -5.33 -25.24
C LEU A 88 -16.04 -4.07 -26.09
N PHE A 89 -15.02 -3.23 -26.30
CA PHE A 89 -15.18 -1.98 -27.07
C PHE A 89 -15.06 -2.17 -28.60
N ALA A 90 -14.39 -3.23 -29.08
CA ALA A 90 -14.18 -3.45 -30.50
C ALA A 90 -15.48 -3.68 -31.31
N PRO A 91 -16.43 -4.52 -30.88
CA PRO A 91 -17.72 -4.67 -31.56
C PRO A 91 -18.53 -3.36 -31.57
N ALA A 92 -18.48 -2.59 -30.48
CA ALA A 92 -19.14 -1.28 -30.39
C ALA A 92 -18.61 -0.30 -31.45
N GLY A 93 -17.27 -0.19 -31.56
CA GLY A 93 -16.62 0.64 -32.58
C GLY A 93 -16.99 0.20 -34.00
N PHE A 94 -16.97 -1.11 -34.27
CA PHE A 94 -17.35 -1.68 -35.58
C PHE A 94 -18.79 -1.31 -35.96
N LEU A 95 -19.75 -1.63 -35.09
CA LEU A 95 -21.18 -1.38 -35.32
C LEU A 95 -21.48 0.12 -35.47
N ALA A 96 -20.85 0.96 -34.64
CA ALA A 96 -21.00 2.41 -34.72
C ALA A 96 -20.49 2.97 -36.07
N VAL A 97 -19.37 2.46 -36.60
CA VAL A 97 -18.93 2.85 -37.95
C VAL A 97 -19.93 2.44 -39.02
N LEU A 98 -20.55 1.27 -38.94
CA LEU A 98 -21.60 0.87 -39.90
C LEU A 98 -22.83 1.79 -39.83
N VAL A 99 -23.19 2.27 -38.65
CA VAL A 99 -24.33 3.17 -38.44
C VAL A 99 -24.03 4.59 -38.91
N PHE A 100 -22.89 5.15 -38.49
CA PHE A 100 -22.57 6.58 -38.65
C PHE A 100 -21.70 6.87 -39.88
N ARG A 101 -20.91 5.90 -40.34
CA ARG A 101 -19.91 5.99 -41.43
C ARG A 101 -18.88 7.09 -41.21
N ARG A 102 -18.41 7.22 -39.96
CA ARG A 102 -17.50 8.26 -39.46
C ARG A 102 -16.43 7.63 -38.57
N PRO A 103 -15.45 6.90 -39.13
CA PRO A 103 -14.52 6.11 -38.34
C PRO A 103 -13.71 6.92 -37.33
N VAL A 104 -13.26 8.14 -37.67
CA VAL A 104 -12.44 8.94 -36.75
C VAL A 104 -13.30 9.44 -35.59
N THR A 105 -14.47 10.00 -35.87
CA THR A 105 -15.39 10.45 -34.82
C THR A 105 -15.81 9.30 -33.90
N VAL A 106 -16.05 8.10 -34.44
CA VAL A 106 -16.44 6.93 -33.65
C VAL A 106 -15.31 6.48 -32.72
N ALA A 107 -14.08 6.39 -33.21
CA ALA A 107 -12.93 6.03 -32.37
C ALA A 107 -12.76 7.01 -31.20
N VAL A 108 -12.85 8.32 -31.49
CA VAL A 108 -12.75 9.38 -30.48
C VAL A 108 -13.92 9.33 -29.49
N ALA A 109 -15.15 9.09 -29.96
CA ALA A 109 -16.31 8.95 -29.09
C ALA A 109 -16.20 7.72 -28.17
N GLY A 110 -15.62 6.62 -28.66
CA GLY A 110 -15.34 5.44 -27.84
C GLY A 110 -14.27 5.69 -26.77
N ALA A 111 -13.19 6.39 -27.11
CA ALA A 111 -12.20 6.83 -26.12
C ALA A 111 -12.79 7.81 -25.08
N ALA A 112 -13.67 8.72 -25.51
CA ALA A 112 -14.38 9.61 -24.60
C ALA A 112 -15.36 8.86 -23.68
N LEU A 113 -16.06 7.85 -24.20
CA LEU A 113 -16.90 6.95 -23.39
C LEU A 113 -16.06 6.21 -22.35
N SER A 114 -14.90 5.67 -22.75
CA SER A 114 -13.94 5.03 -21.84
C SER A 114 -13.53 5.99 -20.71
N ALA A 115 -13.09 7.20 -21.04
CA ALA A 115 -12.72 8.20 -20.04
C ALA A 115 -13.89 8.57 -19.11
N ALA A 116 -15.12 8.66 -19.63
CA ALA A 116 -16.31 8.92 -18.83
C ALA A 116 -16.63 7.77 -17.86
N VAL A 117 -16.45 6.52 -18.30
CA VAL A 117 -16.61 5.33 -17.46
C VAL A 117 -15.62 5.34 -16.30
N GLU A 118 -14.33 5.52 -16.59
CA GLU A 118 -13.26 5.54 -15.58
C GLU A 118 -13.46 6.69 -14.59
N LEU A 119 -13.82 7.88 -15.08
CA LEU A 119 -14.15 9.01 -14.22
C LEU A 119 -15.35 8.70 -13.33
N THR A 120 -16.38 8.04 -13.86
CA THR A 120 -17.56 7.63 -13.07
C THR A 120 -17.18 6.63 -11.99
N GLN A 121 -16.33 5.65 -12.30
CA GLN A 121 -15.80 4.68 -11.33
C GLN A 121 -14.93 5.35 -10.26
N SER A 122 -14.22 6.43 -10.60
CA SER A 122 -13.49 7.22 -9.61
C SER A 122 -14.45 8.02 -8.72
N ALA A 123 -15.48 8.66 -9.28
CA ALA A 123 -16.35 9.57 -8.55
C ALA A 123 -17.42 8.86 -7.70
N VAL A 124 -17.87 7.68 -8.14
CA VAL A 124 -18.91 6.88 -7.50
C VAL A 124 -18.28 5.62 -6.93
N PRO A 125 -18.48 5.29 -5.63
CA PRO A 125 -17.91 4.10 -5.01
C PRO A 125 -18.66 2.84 -5.47
N LEU A 126 -18.45 2.46 -6.73
CA LEU A 126 -19.03 1.27 -7.35
C LEU A 126 -18.25 0.00 -6.97
N GLY A 127 -17.28 0.07 -6.06
CA GLY A 127 -16.38 -1.05 -5.78
C GLY A 127 -15.63 -1.55 -7.04
N ARG A 128 -15.38 -0.63 -7.96
CA ARG A 128 -14.45 -0.76 -9.08
C ARG A 128 -13.40 0.33 -9.00
N SER A 129 -12.19 0.02 -9.45
CA SER A 129 -11.09 0.97 -9.49
C SER A 129 -11.02 1.61 -10.87
N CYS A 130 -10.98 2.94 -10.90
CA CYS A 130 -10.54 3.66 -12.09
C CYS A 130 -9.09 3.26 -12.41
N SER A 131 -8.78 2.98 -13.67
CA SER A 131 -7.43 2.67 -14.14
C SER A 131 -7.14 3.27 -15.51
N VAL A 132 -5.97 3.91 -15.64
CA VAL A 132 -5.45 4.37 -16.94
C VAL A 132 -5.23 3.19 -17.90
N THR A 133 -4.93 2.00 -17.37
CA THR A 133 -4.78 0.78 -18.18
C THR A 133 -6.10 0.36 -18.81
N ASP A 134 -7.21 0.42 -18.06
CA ASP A 134 -8.54 0.11 -18.57
C ASP A 134 -9.04 1.19 -19.52
N LEU A 135 -8.74 2.46 -19.24
CA LEU A 135 -8.97 3.57 -20.16
C LEU A 135 -8.35 3.27 -21.53
N ALA A 136 -7.06 2.91 -21.53
CA ALA A 136 -6.27 2.62 -22.72
C ALA A 136 -6.76 1.35 -23.45
N ALA A 137 -7.13 0.30 -22.71
CA ALA A 137 -7.64 -0.94 -23.28
C ALA A 137 -8.96 -0.72 -24.03
N ASN A 138 -9.92 -0.06 -23.40
CA ASN A 138 -11.20 0.30 -24.00
C ASN A 138 -11.03 1.21 -25.23
N ALA A 139 -10.15 2.22 -25.14
CA ALA A 139 -9.83 3.10 -26.27
C ALA A 139 -9.18 2.32 -27.44
N THR A 140 -8.31 1.36 -27.13
CA THR A 140 -7.69 0.47 -28.12
C THR A 140 -8.74 -0.38 -28.82
N GLY A 141 -9.69 -0.95 -28.07
CA GLY A 141 -10.84 -1.66 -28.61
C GLY A 141 -11.66 -0.78 -29.55
N ALA A 142 -12.01 0.44 -29.13
CA ALA A 142 -12.78 1.37 -29.94
C ALA A 142 -12.07 1.73 -31.26
N VAL A 143 -10.75 1.95 -31.23
CA VAL A 143 -9.94 2.21 -32.43
C VAL A 143 -9.91 0.98 -33.33
N ALA A 144 -9.60 -0.20 -32.81
CA ALA A 144 -9.54 -1.45 -33.57
C ALA A 144 -10.89 -1.76 -34.24
N GLY A 145 -11.99 -1.63 -33.50
CA GLY A 145 -13.35 -1.78 -34.01
C GLY A 145 -13.68 -0.78 -35.12
N SER A 146 -13.30 0.49 -34.93
CA SER A 146 -13.54 1.54 -35.93
C SER A 146 -12.75 1.29 -37.22
N LEU A 147 -11.51 0.82 -37.12
CA LEU A 147 -10.69 0.43 -38.27
C LEU A 147 -11.30 -0.77 -39.00
N ALA A 148 -11.73 -1.80 -38.28
CA ALA A 148 -12.42 -2.95 -38.86
C ALA A 148 -13.72 -2.54 -39.57
N GLY A 149 -14.50 -1.61 -38.99
CA GLY A 149 -15.71 -1.07 -39.61
C GLY A 149 -15.41 -0.26 -40.86
N ALA A 150 -14.34 0.54 -40.85
CA ALA A 150 -13.89 1.30 -42.01
C ALA A 150 -13.43 0.37 -43.14
N LEU A 151 -12.66 -0.67 -42.82
CA LEU A 151 -12.21 -1.69 -43.75
C LEU A 151 -13.41 -2.43 -44.37
N TRP A 152 -14.41 -2.80 -43.56
CA TRP A 152 -15.63 -3.41 -44.06
C TRP A 152 -16.39 -2.50 -45.03
N LEU A 153 -16.55 -1.22 -44.69
CA LEU A 153 -17.20 -0.24 -45.58
C LEU A 153 -16.43 -0.08 -46.90
N TRP A 154 -15.10 -0.07 -46.84
CA TRP A 154 -14.23 -0.03 -48.02
C TRP A 154 -14.41 -1.27 -48.91
N LEU A 155 -14.37 -2.48 -48.33
CA LEU A 155 -14.62 -3.74 -49.02
C LEU A 155 -16.02 -3.82 -49.65
N ARG A 156 -17.01 -3.13 -49.05
CA ARG A 156 -18.38 -3.01 -49.57
C ARG A 156 -18.57 -1.82 -50.50
N HIS A 157 -17.50 -1.17 -50.93
CA HIS A 157 -17.53 0.03 -51.79
C HIS A 157 -18.50 1.12 -51.30
N THR A 158 -18.67 1.23 -49.98
CA THR A 158 -19.56 2.20 -49.34
C THR A 158 -18.70 3.29 -48.71
N PRO A 159 -18.54 4.46 -49.35
CA PRO A 159 -17.60 5.46 -48.86
C PRO A 159 -18.03 6.05 -47.50
N PRO A 160 -17.06 6.45 -46.65
CA PRO A 160 -17.33 7.17 -45.42
C PRO A 160 -18.03 8.52 -45.70
N ARG A 161 -18.84 8.98 -44.75
CA ARG A 161 -19.60 10.23 -44.91
C ARG A 161 -18.69 11.43 -44.64
N ARG A 162 -18.35 12.17 -45.70
CA ARG A 162 -17.55 13.43 -45.64
C ARG A 162 -16.22 13.20 -44.90
N PRO A 163 -15.29 12.40 -45.44
CA PRO A 163 -14.10 11.92 -44.73
C PRO A 163 -13.23 13.05 -44.16
N LEU A 164 -13.04 14.15 -44.90
CA LEU A 164 -12.27 15.30 -44.40
C LEU A 164 -12.94 15.96 -43.18
N ARG A 165 -14.28 16.08 -43.18
CA ARG A 165 -15.02 16.65 -42.04
C ARG A 165 -15.05 15.69 -40.85
N ASP A 166 -15.07 14.38 -41.10
CA ASP A 166 -14.92 13.37 -40.06
C ASP A 166 -13.54 13.45 -39.40
N LEU A 167 -12.48 13.58 -40.20
CA LEU A 167 -11.12 13.75 -39.69
C LEU A 167 -10.98 15.03 -38.87
N LEU A 168 -11.34 16.18 -39.44
CA LEU A 168 -11.23 17.48 -38.75
C LEU A 168 -12.11 17.53 -37.50
N GLY A 169 -13.36 17.07 -37.60
CA GLY A 169 -14.29 17.03 -36.47
C GLY A 169 -13.82 16.06 -35.37
N GLY A 170 -13.33 14.89 -35.75
CA GLY A 170 -12.79 13.89 -34.84
C GLY A 170 -11.53 14.39 -34.12
N VAL A 171 -10.58 14.99 -34.84
CA VAL A 171 -9.36 15.58 -34.23
C VAL A 171 -9.72 16.72 -33.28
N THR A 172 -10.64 17.60 -33.67
CA THR A 172 -11.11 18.70 -32.81
C THR A 172 -11.77 18.15 -31.54
N LEU A 173 -12.63 17.13 -31.69
CA LEU A 173 -13.28 16.46 -30.56
C LEU A 173 -12.26 15.75 -29.66
N ALA A 174 -11.24 15.12 -30.23
CA ALA A 174 -10.18 14.44 -29.49
C ALA A 174 -9.36 15.44 -28.66
N ALA A 175 -8.95 16.56 -29.27
CA ALA A 175 -8.22 17.61 -28.57
C ALA A 175 -9.06 18.21 -27.43
N ALA A 176 -10.33 18.58 -27.70
CA ALA A 176 -11.23 19.12 -26.69
C ALA A 176 -11.51 18.12 -25.57
N GLY A 177 -11.77 16.86 -25.92
CA GLY A 177 -12.02 15.78 -24.97
C GLY A 177 -10.80 15.47 -24.10
N ALA A 178 -9.61 15.38 -24.69
CA ALA A 178 -8.37 15.15 -23.95
C ALA A 178 -8.08 16.30 -22.98
N MET A 179 -8.26 17.56 -23.40
CA MET A 179 -8.12 18.71 -22.50
C MET A 179 -9.13 18.68 -21.34
N ALA A 180 -10.40 18.34 -21.62
CA ALA A 180 -11.42 18.25 -20.59
C ALA A 180 -11.13 17.12 -19.59
N VAL A 181 -10.76 15.94 -20.09
CA VAL A 181 -10.38 14.78 -19.24
C VAL A 181 -9.16 15.12 -18.41
N ALA A 182 -8.09 15.67 -19.02
CA ALA A 182 -6.89 16.06 -18.31
C ALA A 182 -7.18 17.09 -17.21
N ALA A 183 -8.01 18.12 -17.50
CA ALA A 183 -8.39 19.12 -16.51
C ALA A 183 -9.19 18.53 -15.34
N VAL A 184 -10.08 17.57 -15.59
CA VAL A 184 -10.83 16.89 -14.52
C VAL A 184 -9.91 15.98 -13.72
N PHE A 185 -9.04 15.21 -14.37
CA PHE A 185 -8.09 14.33 -13.69
C PHE A 185 -7.15 15.14 -12.80
N ASP A 186 -6.57 16.24 -13.32
CA ASP A 186 -5.68 17.12 -12.56
C ASP A 186 -6.38 17.81 -11.36
N SER A 187 -7.63 18.24 -11.54
CA SER A 187 -8.34 19.00 -10.51
C SER A 187 -9.09 18.16 -9.47
N ARG A 188 -9.45 16.92 -9.79
CA ARG A 188 -10.34 16.10 -8.96
C ARG A 188 -9.82 14.72 -8.63
N VAL A 189 -8.93 14.14 -9.45
CA VAL A 189 -8.54 12.74 -9.31
C VAL A 189 -7.14 12.65 -8.71
N THR A 190 -7.01 11.92 -7.61
CA THR A 190 -5.71 11.60 -7.02
C THR A 190 -5.15 10.37 -7.72
N GLY A 191 -4.04 10.52 -8.43
CA GLY A 191 -3.32 9.40 -9.03
C GLY A 191 -2.64 8.55 -7.96
N VAL A 192 -2.92 7.24 -7.98
CA VAL A 192 -2.22 6.25 -7.17
C VAL A 192 -1.54 5.25 -8.08
N ASN A 193 -0.43 4.66 -7.65
CA ASN A 193 0.19 3.53 -8.34
C ASN A 193 -0.01 2.29 -7.48
N ILE A 194 -1.01 1.48 -7.84
CA ILE A 194 -1.43 0.33 -7.03
C ILE A 194 -0.28 -0.69 -6.91
N VAL A 195 0.47 -0.90 -7.98
CA VAL A 195 1.60 -1.84 -7.99
C VAL A 195 2.67 -1.39 -7.00
N ALA A 196 3.04 -0.10 -7.03
CA ALA A 196 4.01 0.45 -6.09
C ALA A 196 3.51 0.42 -4.64
N LEU A 197 2.20 0.64 -4.42
CA LEU A 197 1.58 0.56 -3.09
C LEU A 197 1.54 -0.87 -2.54
N ASP A 198 1.26 -1.88 -3.38
CA ASP A 198 1.25 -3.29 -2.96
C ASP A 198 2.67 -3.78 -2.66
N GLU A 199 3.65 -3.38 -3.47
CA GLU A 199 5.08 -3.65 -3.25
C GLU A 199 5.56 -3.02 -1.94
N GLN A 200 5.27 -1.73 -1.71
CA GLN A 200 5.61 -1.05 -0.46
C GLN A 200 4.96 -1.72 0.77
N LYS A 201 3.71 -2.15 0.67
CA LYS A 201 3.03 -2.89 1.75
C LYS A 201 3.67 -4.23 2.02
N ARG A 202 4.03 -4.98 0.98
CA ARG A 202 4.75 -6.26 1.12
C ARG A 202 6.10 -6.06 1.78
N ASP A 203 6.85 -5.05 1.35
CA ASP A 203 8.15 -4.71 1.92
C ASP A 203 8.01 -4.32 3.40
N LEU A 204 6.97 -3.56 3.77
CA LEU A 204 6.66 -3.22 5.16
C LEU A 204 6.31 -4.46 5.99
N VAL A 205 5.49 -5.38 5.46
CA VAL A 205 5.12 -6.62 6.17
C VAL A 205 6.35 -7.52 6.32
N GLU A 206 7.09 -7.76 5.25
CA GLU A 206 8.32 -8.57 5.28
C GLU A 206 9.35 -7.97 6.24
N SER A 207 9.57 -6.66 6.15
CA SER A 207 10.43 -5.91 7.09
C SER A 207 9.95 -6.06 8.53
N SER A 208 8.63 -6.02 8.79
CA SER A 208 8.11 -6.18 10.15
C SER A 208 8.31 -7.58 10.72
N VAL A 209 8.20 -8.63 9.88
CA VAL A 209 8.46 -10.02 10.25
C VAL A 209 9.94 -10.23 10.57
N GLN A 210 10.83 -9.83 9.66
CA GLN A 210 12.28 -9.94 9.86
C GLN A 210 12.76 -9.21 11.11
N ALA A 211 12.15 -8.05 11.38
CA ALA A 211 12.53 -7.23 12.52
C ALA A 211 12.02 -7.80 13.86
N GLY A 212 10.84 -8.44 13.87
CA GLY A 212 10.35 -9.22 15.01
C GLY A 212 11.21 -10.46 15.31
N GLU A 213 11.64 -11.18 14.27
CA GLU A 213 12.56 -12.32 14.41
C GLU A 213 13.91 -11.90 15.00
N TRP A 214 14.50 -10.81 14.50
CA TRP A 214 15.73 -10.25 15.04
C TRP A 214 15.59 -9.92 16.53
N LEU A 215 14.55 -9.18 16.92
CA LEU A 215 14.38 -8.74 18.29
C LEU A 215 14.02 -9.90 19.24
N THR A 216 13.36 -10.94 18.74
CA THR A 216 13.12 -12.20 19.46
C THR A 216 14.42 -12.93 19.76
N ALA A 217 15.31 -13.04 18.78
CA ALA A 217 16.64 -13.64 18.98
C ALA A 217 17.49 -12.84 19.98
N VAL A 218 17.39 -11.50 19.96
CA VAL A 218 18.01 -10.64 20.97
C VAL A 218 17.42 -10.90 22.36
N ALA A 219 16.09 -11.01 22.49
CA ALA A 219 15.43 -11.26 23.77
C ALA A 219 15.84 -12.61 24.37
N GLU A 220 15.92 -13.68 23.57
CA GLU A 220 16.43 -14.98 24.02
C GLU A 220 17.90 -14.89 24.45
N GLY A 221 18.72 -14.14 23.71
CA GLY A 221 20.12 -13.91 24.08
C GLY A 221 20.30 -13.11 25.38
N ILE A 222 19.38 -12.18 25.70
CA ILE A 222 19.44 -11.36 26.92
C ILE A 222 18.85 -12.09 28.13
N TYR A 223 17.70 -12.75 27.97
CA TYR A 223 16.94 -13.37 29.07
C TYR A 223 17.18 -14.88 29.21
N GLY A 224 17.93 -15.48 28.29
CA GLY A 224 18.26 -16.91 28.28
C GLY A 224 17.21 -17.78 27.60
N SER A 225 17.52 -19.08 27.50
CA SER A 225 16.66 -20.08 26.88
C SER A 225 15.30 -20.23 27.60
N GLY A 226 14.24 -20.47 26.82
CA GLY A 226 12.85 -20.51 27.32
C GLY A 226 12.20 -19.13 27.49
N THR A 227 12.70 -18.13 26.76
CA THR A 227 12.05 -16.83 26.61
C THR A 227 10.96 -16.96 25.56
N GLU A 228 9.72 -16.63 25.93
CA GLU A 228 8.56 -16.72 25.05
C GLU A 228 8.00 -15.32 24.80
N VAL A 229 7.78 -15.00 23.53
CA VAL A 229 7.16 -13.72 23.12
C VAL A 229 5.67 -13.76 23.43
N THR A 230 5.22 -12.82 24.24
CA THR A 230 3.81 -12.65 24.64
C THR A 230 3.12 -11.53 23.87
N GLY A 231 3.88 -10.62 23.26
CA GLY A 231 3.36 -9.53 22.45
C GLY A 231 4.45 -8.81 21.68
N SER A 232 4.05 -8.09 20.61
CA SER A 232 4.93 -7.18 19.89
C SER A 232 4.17 -5.93 19.48
N ALA A 233 4.86 -4.79 19.48
CA ALA A 233 4.35 -3.52 19.03
C ALA A 233 5.37 -2.87 18.09
N THR A 234 4.88 -2.30 17.00
CA THR A 234 5.68 -1.59 16.01
C THR A 234 5.16 -0.17 15.88
N GLU A 235 6.06 0.80 16.00
CA GLU A 235 5.77 2.22 15.87
C GLU A 235 6.69 2.82 14.80
N GLU A 236 6.12 3.60 13.87
CA GLU A 236 6.89 4.29 12.86
C GLU A 236 7.30 5.68 13.36
N SER A 237 8.59 6.01 13.26
CA SER A 237 9.09 7.34 13.61
C SER A 237 10.28 7.72 12.73
N GLY A 238 10.15 8.83 12.00
CA GLY A 238 11.23 9.38 11.18
C GLY A 238 11.75 8.44 10.08
N GLY A 239 10.88 7.58 9.51
CA GLY A 239 11.25 6.61 8.48
C GLY A 239 11.95 5.35 9.01
N ARG A 240 12.02 5.17 10.33
CA ARG A 240 12.50 3.94 11.00
C ARG A 240 11.35 3.28 11.74
N LEU A 241 11.43 1.96 11.91
CA LEU A 241 10.47 1.21 12.72
C LEU A 241 11.08 0.98 14.11
N LYS A 242 10.42 1.48 15.15
CA LYS A 242 10.69 1.10 16.53
C LYS A 242 9.89 -0.15 16.83
N ILE A 243 10.56 -1.19 17.27
CA ILE A 243 9.90 -2.45 17.62
C ILE A 243 10.11 -2.69 19.09
N THR A 244 9.04 -3.10 19.75
CA THR A 244 9.03 -3.52 21.15
C THR A 244 8.49 -4.93 21.20
N VAL A 245 9.22 -5.83 21.83
CA VAL A 245 8.82 -7.23 22.05
C VAL A 245 8.68 -7.44 23.55
N ASP A 246 7.48 -7.84 23.96
CA ASP A 246 7.17 -8.25 25.31
C ASP A 246 7.27 -9.76 25.41
N THR A 247 7.93 -10.24 26.46
CA THR A 247 8.15 -11.65 26.74
C THR A 247 7.70 -12.00 28.14
N ASN A 248 7.60 -13.29 28.41
CA ASN A 248 7.38 -13.81 29.77
C ASN A 248 8.48 -13.38 30.79
N ARG A 249 9.65 -12.89 30.34
CA ARG A 249 10.79 -12.52 31.20
C ARG A 249 11.13 -11.03 31.23
N GLY A 250 10.47 -10.22 30.40
CA GLY A 250 10.78 -8.80 30.26
C GLY A 250 10.40 -8.25 28.89
N SER A 251 10.79 -7.00 28.64
CA SER A 251 10.54 -6.29 27.39
C SER A 251 11.86 -5.85 26.76
N VAL A 252 11.95 -5.86 25.43
CA VAL A 252 13.11 -5.40 24.66
C VAL A 252 12.63 -4.47 23.55
N SER A 253 13.36 -3.38 23.28
CA SER A 253 13.06 -2.51 22.15
C SER A 253 14.30 -2.10 21.36
N GLY A 254 14.11 -1.83 20.07
CA GLY A 254 15.16 -1.43 19.15
C GLY A 254 14.64 -0.79 17.87
N TRP A 255 15.53 -0.14 17.12
CA TRP A 255 15.26 0.42 15.80
C TRP A 255 15.65 -0.54 14.68
N TRP A 256 14.78 -0.61 13.68
CA TRP A 256 14.97 -1.30 12.41
C TRP A 256 15.02 -0.27 11.27
N PRO A 257 15.85 -0.45 10.20
CA PRO A 257 16.66 -1.64 9.85
C PRO A 257 18.07 -1.69 10.44
N ASP A 258 18.50 -0.66 11.17
CA ASP A 258 19.88 -0.54 11.66
C ASP A 258 20.27 -1.57 12.73
N LYS A 259 19.28 -2.35 13.21
CA LYS A 259 19.41 -3.32 14.30
C LYS A 259 20.00 -2.68 15.56
N GLU A 260 19.58 -1.46 15.84
CA GLU A 260 20.07 -0.67 16.96
C GLU A 260 19.22 -0.96 18.20
N LEU A 261 19.83 -1.54 19.22
CA LEU A 261 19.13 -1.88 20.45
C LEU A 261 19.01 -0.66 21.39
N LEU A 262 17.79 -0.38 21.87
CA LEU A 262 17.49 0.82 22.66
C LEU A 262 17.37 0.53 24.15
N SER A 263 16.62 -0.52 24.50
CA SER A 263 16.38 -0.87 25.89
C SER A 263 16.03 -2.35 26.03
N ALA A 264 16.31 -2.87 27.23
CA ALA A 264 15.71 -4.10 27.71
C ALA A 264 15.43 -3.94 29.20
N SER A 265 14.35 -4.53 29.68
CA SER A 265 14.05 -4.58 31.11
C SER A 265 13.43 -5.90 31.50
N SER A 266 14.01 -6.55 32.50
CA SER A 266 13.49 -7.78 33.05
C SER A 266 12.24 -7.52 33.90
N SER A 267 11.29 -8.44 33.84
CA SER A 267 10.13 -8.49 34.75
C SER A 267 10.55 -8.80 36.19
N ASN A 268 11.64 -9.55 36.38
CA ASN A 268 12.21 -9.83 37.69
C ASN A 268 13.37 -8.88 38.02
N ARG A 269 13.05 -7.76 38.69
CA ARG A 269 14.05 -6.78 39.16
C ARG A 269 14.54 -7.04 40.59
N ARG A 270 14.09 -8.11 41.25
CA ARG A 270 14.49 -8.39 42.64
C ARG A 270 15.91 -8.94 42.67
N GLY A 271 16.79 -8.29 43.42
CA GLY A 271 18.13 -8.82 43.71
C GLY A 271 18.09 -9.91 44.78
N GLY A 272 18.93 -10.93 44.62
CA GLY A 272 19.17 -11.94 45.63
C GLY A 272 19.80 -11.35 46.90
N ALA A 273 19.82 -12.12 47.99
CA ALA A 273 20.38 -11.68 49.26
C ALA A 273 21.91 -11.58 49.18
N GLY A 274 22.45 -10.41 48.81
CA GLY A 274 23.89 -10.20 48.73
C GLY A 274 24.31 -8.79 48.30
N SER A 275 25.57 -8.45 48.57
CA SER A 275 26.19 -7.21 48.07
C SER A 275 27.26 -7.52 47.02
N LEU A 276 27.22 -6.84 45.89
CA LEU A 276 28.26 -6.93 44.86
C LEU A 276 29.34 -5.88 45.12
N SER A 277 30.60 -6.24 44.87
CA SER A 277 31.68 -5.25 44.82
C SER A 277 31.55 -4.36 43.57
N HIS A 278 32.10 -3.14 43.62
CA HIS A 278 32.15 -2.25 42.45
C HIS A 278 32.85 -2.90 41.25
N LYS A 279 33.83 -3.79 41.48
CA LYS A 279 34.51 -4.53 40.43
C LYS A 279 33.56 -5.49 39.72
N GLN A 280 32.82 -6.31 40.47
CA GLN A 280 31.83 -7.24 39.91
C GLN A 280 30.74 -6.53 39.11
N VAL A 281 30.24 -5.40 39.63
CA VAL A 281 29.26 -4.56 38.93
C VAL A 281 29.83 -4.00 37.62
N ALA A 282 31.07 -3.50 37.65
CA ALA A 282 31.73 -2.97 36.47
C ALA A 282 31.99 -4.06 35.41
N ASP A 283 32.51 -5.22 35.83
CA ASP A 283 32.84 -6.32 34.94
C ASP A 283 31.58 -6.84 34.23
N ALA A 284 30.46 -7.00 34.96
CA ALA A 284 29.19 -7.41 34.40
C ALA A 284 28.56 -6.36 33.46
N ALA A 285 28.62 -5.07 33.82
CA ALA A 285 28.14 -4.01 32.95
C ALA A 285 28.95 -3.92 31.65
N ASP A 286 30.27 -4.05 31.74
CA ASP A 286 31.17 -3.98 30.59
C ASP A 286 31.01 -5.20 29.68
N GLU A 287 30.81 -6.40 30.24
CA GLU A 287 30.52 -7.61 29.47
C GLU A 287 29.21 -7.47 28.69
N PHE A 288 28.15 -7.03 29.35
CA PHE A 288 26.87 -6.77 28.72
C PHE A 288 26.99 -5.74 27.59
N ALA A 289 27.65 -4.61 27.89
CA ALA A 289 27.78 -3.52 26.92
C ALA A 289 28.61 -3.92 25.71
N ARG A 290 29.72 -4.66 25.89
CA ARG A 290 30.53 -5.18 24.77
C ARG A 290 29.75 -6.11 23.85
N ARG A 291 28.83 -6.90 24.42
CA ARG A 291 28.05 -7.89 23.65
C ARG A 291 26.90 -7.26 22.89
N TRP A 292 26.17 -6.33 23.50
CA TRP A 292 24.87 -5.87 22.98
C TRP A 292 24.88 -4.44 22.45
N VAL A 293 25.71 -3.57 23.02
CA VAL A 293 25.71 -2.12 22.72
C VAL A 293 27.15 -1.53 22.75
N PRO A 294 28.13 -2.12 22.05
CA PRO A 294 29.54 -1.77 22.18
C PRO A 294 29.84 -0.30 21.85
N GLN A 295 29.10 0.28 20.90
CA GLN A 295 29.20 1.66 20.48
C GLN A 295 28.91 2.66 21.61
N TYR A 296 28.17 2.24 22.64
CA TYR A 296 27.79 3.07 23.76
C TYR A 296 28.72 2.96 24.99
N ALA A 297 29.68 2.03 24.98
CA ALA A 297 30.60 1.82 26.11
C ALA A 297 32.09 1.98 25.75
N ALA A 298 32.50 1.76 24.50
CA ALA A 298 33.90 1.81 24.11
C ALA A 298 34.56 3.18 24.40
N GLY A 299 35.61 3.18 25.22
CA GLY A 299 36.42 4.36 25.54
C GLY A 299 35.73 5.42 26.42
N ARG A 300 34.58 5.11 27.02
CA ARG A 300 33.79 6.07 27.82
C ARG A 300 34.06 5.98 29.31
N GLU A 301 33.93 7.12 30.01
CA GLU A 301 33.98 7.13 31.47
C GLU A 301 32.68 6.53 32.06
N ARG A 302 32.84 5.64 33.04
CA ARG A 302 31.73 4.98 33.75
C ARG A 302 31.55 5.55 35.15
N THR A 303 30.31 5.66 35.58
CA THR A 303 29.94 6.01 36.96
C THR A 303 29.02 4.96 37.53
N ILE A 304 29.25 4.53 38.77
CA ILE A 304 28.46 3.51 39.46
C ILE A 304 27.72 4.17 40.62
N ARG A 305 26.41 3.95 40.72
CA ARG A 305 25.57 4.43 41.83
C ARG A 305 24.72 3.29 42.36
N SER A 306 24.62 3.16 43.68
CA SER A 306 23.62 2.30 44.31
C SER A 306 22.27 3.00 44.34
N VAL A 307 21.21 2.29 43.96
CA VAL A 307 19.83 2.75 43.98
C VAL A 307 19.07 1.87 44.97
N GLY A 308 18.54 2.49 46.03
CA GLY A 308 17.89 1.83 47.15
C GLY A 308 18.85 1.30 48.22
N ASP A 309 18.28 0.87 49.35
CA ASP A 309 19.00 0.38 50.52
C ASP A 309 18.72 -1.10 50.80
N GLY A 310 19.63 -1.77 51.52
CA GLY A 310 19.46 -3.16 51.95
C GLY A 310 20.00 -4.22 50.99
N PRO A 311 19.63 -5.50 51.18
CA PRO A 311 20.18 -6.64 50.44
C PRO A 311 19.66 -6.77 49.00
N ALA A 312 18.55 -6.12 48.66
CA ALA A 312 17.95 -6.16 47.31
C ALA A 312 18.31 -4.93 46.45
N ARG A 313 19.37 -4.19 46.81
CA ARG A 313 19.74 -2.94 46.12
C ARG A 313 20.13 -3.18 44.66
N THR A 314 19.86 -2.19 43.82
CA THR A 314 20.27 -2.19 42.41
C THR A 314 21.48 -1.30 42.22
N TYR A 315 22.45 -1.75 41.43
CA TYR A 315 23.60 -0.94 41.03
C TYR A 315 23.36 -0.42 39.62
N ARG A 316 23.39 0.90 39.46
CA ARG A 316 23.23 1.59 38.18
C ARG A 316 24.59 2.02 37.66
N VAL A 317 24.97 1.51 36.50
CA VAL A 317 26.20 1.90 35.79
C VAL A 317 25.82 2.81 34.63
N THR A 318 26.39 4.01 34.59
CA THR A 318 26.16 4.97 33.50
C THR A 318 27.45 5.24 32.74
N TYR A 319 27.43 5.01 31.43
CA TYR A 319 28.50 5.36 30.49
C TYR A 319 28.15 6.70 29.82
N ARG A 320 29.01 7.70 29.98
CA ARG A 320 28.80 9.03 29.38
C ARG A 320 29.83 9.31 28.30
N SER A 321 29.36 9.84 27.17
CA SER A 321 30.24 10.46 26.18
C SER A 321 30.77 11.80 26.70
N ARG A 322 31.99 12.16 26.32
CA ARG A 322 32.49 13.53 26.44
C ARG A 322 31.58 14.44 25.59
N PRO A 323 31.17 15.63 26.07
CA PRO A 323 30.37 16.53 25.25
C PRO A 323 31.14 16.90 23.98
N GLU A 324 30.56 16.64 22.81
CA GLU A 324 31.04 17.25 21.56
C GLU A 324 30.73 18.75 21.60
N ALA A 325 31.69 19.57 21.17
CA ALA A 325 31.52 21.02 21.13
C ALA A 325 30.50 21.39 20.04
N GLY A 326 29.27 21.71 20.46
CA GLY A 326 28.19 22.13 19.58
C GLY A 326 27.05 22.80 20.36
N PRO A 327 26.17 23.57 19.70
CA PRO A 327 25.15 24.40 20.35
C PRO A 327 24.05 23.60 21.08
N THR A 328 23.89 22.30 20.79
CA THR A 328 23.00 21.37 21.51
C THR A 328 23.73 20.05 21.76
N PRO A 329 24.38 19.87 22.93
CA PRO A 329 25.08 18.62 23.22
C PRO A 329 24.08 17.48 23.43
N VAL A 330 23.92 16.60 22.44
CA VAL A 330 23.15 15.36 22.57
C VAL A 330 23.88 14.45 23.55
N ARG A 331 23.27 14.21 24.71
CA ARG A 331 23.84 13.35 25.76
C ARG A 331 23.35 11.91 25.56
N LEU A 332 24.03 11.16 24.69
CA LEU A 332 23.82 9.71 24.62
C LEU A 332 24.43 9.05 25.87
N ALA A 333 23.58 8.52 26.75
CA ALA A 333 24.00 7.85 27.99
C ALA A 333 23.49 6.40 28.00
N LEU A 334 24.39 5.43 28.12
CA LEU A 334 23.99 4.05 28.39
C LEU A 334 23.87 3.86 29.89
N THR A 335 22.73 3.37 30.33
CA THR A 335 22.47 2.98 31.72
C THR A 335 22.26 1.49 31.78
N VAL A 336 22.97 0.79 32.67
CA VAL A 336 22.81 -0.65 32.93
C VAL A 336 22.49 -0.85 34.40
N ASP A 337 21.38 -1.53 34.70
CA ASP A 337 20.90 -1.82 36.04
C ASP A 337 21.24 -3.28 36.41
N ILE A 338 22.00 -3.46 37.50
CA ILE A 338 22.56 -4.74 37.94
C ILE A 338 22.08 -5.07 39.35
N THR A 339 21.72 -6.34 39.58
CA THR A 339 21.39 -6.88 40.90
C THR A 339 22.25 -8.09 41.24
N ALA A 340 22.36 -8.44 42.52
CA ALA A 340 22.88 -9.76 42.92
C ALA A 340 21.92 -10.88 42.44
N GLY A 341 22.45 -12.02 42.05
CA GLY A 341 21.73 -13.25 41.73
C GLY A 341 21.42 -14.09 42.97
N ASP A 342 20.62 -15.15 42.81
CA ASP A 342 20.13 -16.01 43.90
C ASP A 342 21.11 -17.14 44.31
N GLY A 343 22.42 -16.94 44.10
CA GLY A 343 23.44 -17.98 44.29
C GLY A 343 23.66 -18.39 45.76
N THR A 344 23.59 -19.69 46.02
CA THR A 344 24.01 -20.35 47.27
C THR A 344 25.52 -20.59 47.30
N ARG A 345 26.21 -20.10 48.34
CA ARG A 345 27.59 -20.47 48.75
C ARG A 345 28.66 -20.46 47.64
N ASP A 346 29.07 -19.26 47.24
CA ASP A 346 30.44 -18.84 46.85
C ASP A 346 30.37 -17.70 45.83
N GLY A 347 30.13 -16.48 46.31
CA GLY A 347 30.10 -15.25 45.50
C GLY A 347 28.74 -14.99 44.85
N ALA A 348 28.20 -13.78 45.06
CA ALA A 348 26.98 -13.37 44.38
C ALA A 348 27.27 -13.13 42.89
N ASP A 349 26.61 -13.88 42.00
CA ASP A 349 26.62 -13.62 40.56
C ASP A 349 25.93 -12.28 40.27
N ALA A 350 26.50 -11.46 39.39
CA ALA A 350 25.90 -10.20 38.97
C ALA A 350 24.92 -10.44 37.81
N ARG A 351 23.67 -10.00 37.94
CA ARG A 351 22.63 -10.13 36.92
C ARG A 351 22.22 -8.76 36.38
N VAL A 352 22.24 -8.59 35.06
CA VAL A 352 21.67 -7.40 34.41
C VAL A 352 20.14 -7.53 34.41
N THR A 353 19.46 -6.51 34.96
CA THR A 353 18.00 -6.45 35.09
C THR A 353 17.37 -5.40 34.18
N GLY A 354 18.18 -4.51 33.60
CA GLY A 354 17.76 -3.67 32.51
C GLY A 354 18.88 -2.82 31.96
N PHE A 355 18.66 -2.27 30.78
CA PHE A 355 19.47 -1.19 30.25
C PHE A 355 18.62 -0.24 29.41
N SER A 356 19.13 0.99 29.22
CA SER A 356 18.53 1.97 28.33
C SER A 356 19.61 2.87 27.73
N VAL A 357 19.39 3.30 26.49
CA VAL A 357 20.18 4.32 25.79
C VAL A 357 19.41 5.65 25.82
N GLY A 358 19.92 6.61 26.58
CA GLY A 358 19.34 7.94 26.75
C GLY A 358 19.52 8.83 25.52
N GLY A 359 18.42 9.46 25.10
CA GLY A 359 18.14 10.02 23.76
C GLY A 359 16.74 9.61 23.31
N ALA A 360 16.28 8.44 23.77
CA ALA A 360 14.87 8.08 23.82
C ALA A 360 14.25 8.65 25.10
N GLU A 361 13.26 9.52 24.95
CA GLU A 361 12.50 10.11 26.06
C GLU A 361 11.92 9.02 26.98
N ASP A 362 12.12 9.17 28.28
CA ASP A 362 11.33 8.50 29.31
C ASP A 362 10.13 9.42 29.61
N PRO A 363 8.90 9.13 29.13
CA PRO A 363 7.75 10.00 29.39
C PRO A 363 7.32 9.96 30.86
N ALA A 364 7.86 9.05 31.68
CA ALA A 364 7.42 8.87 33.07
C ALA A 364 8.17 9.75 34.09
N ALA A 365 9.22 10.49 33.68
CA ALA A 365 9.93 11.40 34.58
C ALA A 365 9.50 12.88 34.46
N SER A 366 8.60 13.20 33.53
CA SER A 366 7.99 14.53 33.44
C SER A 366 6.49 14.45 33.75
N ARG A 367 6.16 14.77 35.01
CA ARG A 367 4.82 15.08 35.59
C ARG A 367 4.52 14.17 36.80
N ARG A 368 4.85 14.66 37.99
CA ARG A 368 3.90 15.32 38.91
C ARG A 368 4.66 15.84 40.14
N PRO A 369 4.07 16.81 40.87
CA PRO A 369 4.72 18.04 41.34
C PRO A 369 5.74 17.89 42.46
#